data_AF-A0A1V4U7J7-F1
#
_entry.id   AF-A0A1V4U7J7-F1
#
_cell.length_a   1.000
_cell.length_b   1.000
_cell.length_c   1.000
_cell.angle_alpha   90.00
_cell.angle_beta   90.00
_cell.angle_gamma   90.00
#
_symmetry.space_group_name_H-M   'P 1'
#
loop_
_entity.id
_entity.type
_entity.pdbx_description
1 polymer ?
#
loop_
_entity_poly.entity_id
_entity_poly.type
_entity_poly.pdbx_seq_one_letter_code
_entity_poly.pdbx_strand_id
1 'polypeptide(L)'
;MRQAPVSVYIRAGTARRSGNGIALVLGDRTFYVPPEDLGVLDSDRNAAILNDEGDQEGIAWFSPVLARKKKDLTALIQDRLYIVSCRDLQALCSGNRNAIIIREYLADTQPSVKRHCPLSILKN
;
A
#
# COMPACT_ATOMS: atom_id res chain seq x y z
N MET A 1 6.71 -17.51 19.68
CA MET A 1 6.26 -16.69 18.55
C MET A 1 6.45 -15.23 18.91
N ARG A 2 7.40 -14.53 18.27
CA ARG A 2 7.53 -13.07 18.44
C ARG A 2 6.30 -12.44 17.77
N GLN A 3 5.44 -11.81 18.53
CA GLN A 3 4.45 -10.87 17.98
C GLN A 3 5.26 -9.78 17.27
N ALA A 4 5.08 -9.67 15.95
CA ALA A 4 5.63 -8.56 15.18
C ALA A 4 5.12 -7.23 15.77
N PRO A 5 5.92 -6.16 15.75
CA PRO A 5 5.52 -4.87 16.30
C PRO A 5 4.20 -4.42 15.65
N VAL A 6 3.33 -3.84 16.48
CA VAL A 6 2.04 -3.30 16.07
C VAL A 6 2.27 -2.32 14.93
N SER A 7 1.88 -2.74 13.73
CA SER A 7 1.97 -1.96 12.52
C SER A 7 1.31 -0.60 12.70
N VAL A 8 2.10 0.48 12.66
CA VAL A 8 1.57 1.84 12.77
C VAL A 8 1.05 2.24 11.39
N TYR A 9 -0.28 2.31 11.28
CA TYR A 9 -0.93 2.85 10.10
C TYR A 9 -1.13 4.34 10.29
N ILE A 10 -0.61 5.13 9.36
CA ILE A 10 -0.93 6.56 9.28
C ILE A 10 -1.88 6.83 8.11
N ARG A 11 -2.69 7.87 8.21
CA ARG A 11 -3.48 8.33 7.07
C ARG A 11 -2.53 8.89 6.01
N ALA A 12 -2.52 8.29 4.84
CA ALA A 12 -1.63 8.66 3.73
C ALA A 12 -2.35 9.42 2.62
N GLY A 13 -3.67 9.21 2.47
CA GLY A 13 -4.40 9.82 1.39
C GLY A 13 -5.85 9.35 1.29
N THR A 14 -6.40 9.48 0.09
CA THR A 14 -7.79 9.09 -0.21
C THR A 14 -7.89 8.37 -1.54
N ALA A 15 -8.66 7.29 -1.58
CA ALA A 15 -9.04 6.61 -2.83
C ALA A 15 -10.44 7.04 -3.25
N ARG A 16 -10.65 7.23 -4.56
CA ARG A 16 -11.95 7.60 -5.16
C ARG A 16 -12.14 6.90 -6.50
N ARG A 17 -13.39 6.82 -6.96
CA ARG A 17 -13.67 6.36 -8.32
C ARG A 17 -13.28 7.43 -9.34
N SER A 18 -12.75 6.97 -10.46
CA SER A 18 -12.41 7.77 -11.63
C SER A 18 -12.91 7.07 -12.90
N GLY A 19 -13.00 7.79 -14.01
CA GLY A 19 -13.22 7.19 -15.34
C GLY A 19 -12.14 6.15 -15.70
N ASN A 20 -10.95 6.29 -15.09
CA ASN A 20 -9.81 5.39 -15.26
C ASN A 20 -9.71 4.33 -14.14
N GLY A 21 -10.83 3.95 -13.51
CA GLY A 21 -10.86 2.94 -12.44
C GLY A 21 -10.84 3.56 -11.03
N ILE A 22 -9.88 3.17 -10.19
CA ILE A 22 -9.74 3.71 -8.83
C ILE A 22 -8.53 4.63 -8.77
N ALA A 23 -8.79 5.90 -8.48
CA ALA A 23 -7.74 6.89 -8.25
C ALA A 23 -7.31 6.88 -6.78
N LEU A 24 -6.01 6.75 -6.54
CA LEU A 24 -5.33 6.83 -5.25
C LEU A 24 -4.63 8.18 -5.15
N VAL A 25 -5.15 9.08 -4.35
CA VAL A 25 -4.55 10.41 -4.11
C VAL A 25 -3.67 10.32 -2.87
N LEU A 26 -2.35 10.43 -3.06
CA LEU A 26 -1.32 10.29 -2.03
C LEU A 26 -0.44 11.55 -2.01
N GLY A 27 -0.69 12.44 -1.04
CA GLY A 27 -0.09 13.78 -1.05
C GLY A 27 -0.49 14.55 -2.31
N ASP A 28 0.50 15.04 -3.05
CA ASP A 28 0.30 15.81 -4.29
C ASP A 28 0.26 14.94 -5.56
N ARG A 29 0.34 13.62 -5.42
CA ARG A 29 0.39 12.68 -6.55
C ARG A 29 -0.90 11.85 -6.62
N THR A 30 -1.35 11.61 -7.85
CA THR A 30 -2.47 10.70 -8.12
C THR A 30 -1.95 9.48 -8.86
N PHE A 31 -2.39 8.31 -8.39
CA PHE A 31 -2.13 7.04 -9.04
C PHE A 31 -3.45 6.38 -9.40
N TYR A 32 -3.43 5.45 -10.35
CA TYR A 32 -4.62 4.77 -10.83
C TYR A 32 -4.43 3.27 -10.78
N VAL A 33 -5.46 2.60 -10.32
CA VAL A 33 -5.67 1.16 -10.53
C VAL A 33 -6.66 1.03 -11.68
N PRO A 34 -6.22 0.57 -12.87
CA PRO A 34 -7.08 0.45 -14.04
C PRO A 34 -8.28 -0.46 -13.79
N PRO A 35 -9.43 -0.19 -14.41
CA PRO A 35 -10.65 -0.97 -14.20
C PRO A 35 -10.50 -2.43 -14.65
N GLU A 36 -9.73 -2.69 -15.71
CA GLU A 36 -9.39 -4.03 -16.17
C GLU A 36 -8.66 -4.84 -15.11
N ASP A 37 -7.75 -4.19 -14.37
CA ASP A 37 -6.92 -4.81 -13.35
C ASP A 37 -7.67 -5.05 -12.04
N LEU A 38 -8.74 -4.28 -11.77
CA LEU A 38 -9.60 -4.51 -10.61
C LEU A 38 -10.25 -5.90 -10.63
N GLY A 39 -10.64 -6.39 -11.81
CA GLY A 39 -11.23 -7.72 -11.96
C GLY A 39 -10.21 -8.85 -11.74
N VAL A 40 -8.93 -8.57 -11.97
CA VAL A 40 -7.86 -9.56 -11.85
C VAL A 40 -7.36 -9.70 -10.41
N LEU A 41 -7.55 -8.68 -9.57
CA LEU A 41 -7.22 -8.73 -8.15
C LEU A 41 -7.92 -9.90 -7.41
N ASP A 42 -9.16 -10.22 -7.79
CA ASP A 42 -9.90 -11.35 -7.24
C ASP A 42 -9.35 -12.72 -7.68
N SER A 43 -8.52 -12.74 -8.72
CA SER A 43 -7.89 -13.94 -9.30
C SER A 43 -6.47 -14.20 -8.78
N ASP A 44 -6.11 -13.62 -7.62
CA ASP A 44 -4.79 -13.69 -6.99
C ASP A 44 -3.62 -13.23 -7.90
N ARG A 45 -3.90 -12.38 -8.90
CA ARG A 45 -2.88 -11.67 -9.68
C ARG A 45 -2.73 -10.24 -9.19
N ASN A 46 -1.55 -9.68 -9.44
CA ASN A 46 -1.25 -8.29 -9.12
C ASN A 46 -1.83 -7.36 -10.20
N ALA A 47 -2.39 -6.24 -9.77
CA ALA A 47 -2.79 -5.12 -10.62
C ALA A 47 -1.62 -4.14 -10.78
N ALA A 48 -1.50 -3.52 -11.95
CA ALA A 48 -0.57 -2.41 -12.12
C ALA A 48 -1.11 -1.15 -11.43
N ILE A 49 -0.21 -0.33 -10.92
CA ILE A 49 -0.52 1.03 -10.46
C ILE A 49 0.15 2.00 -11.41
N LEU A 50 -0.66 2.82 -12.07
CA LEU A 50 -0.21 3.77 -13.08
C LEU A 50 -0.17 5.20 -12.50
N ASN A 51 0.72 6.04 -12.99
CA ASN A 51 0.71 7.48 -12.72
C ASN A 51 -0.21 8.24 -13.71
N ASP A 52 -0.25 9.57 -13.62
CA ASP A 52 -1.03 10.43 -14.52
C ASP A 52 -0.58 10.35 -16.00
N GLU A 53 0.65 9.91 -16.27
CA GLU A 53 1.21 9.73 -17.62
C GLU A 53 0.91 8.33 -18.21
N GLY A 54 0.40 7.41 -17.38
CA GLY A 54 0.12 6.02 -17.77
C GLY A 54 1.29 5.06 -17.52
N ASP A 55 2.39 5.54 -16.95
CA ASP A 55 3.54 4.70 -16.61
C ASP A 55 3.30 3.92 -15.32
N GLN A 56 3.77 2.68 -15.29
CA GLN A 56 3.67 1.83 -14.11
C GLN A 56 4.64 2.29 -13.02
N GLU A 57 4.12 2.77 -11.90
CA GLU A 57 4.89 3.18 -10.71
C GLU A 57 4.75 2.23 -9.53
N GLY A 58 3.86 1.23 -9.62
CA GLY A 58 3.64 0.30 -8.54
C GLY A 58 2.84 -0.93 -8.91
N ILE A 59 2.54 -1.71 -7.89
CA ILE A 59 1.72 -2.91 -7.99
C ILE A 59 0.72 -2.95 -6.83
N ALA A 60 -0.49 -3.46 -7.09
CA ALA A 60 -1.50 -3.71 -6.09
C ALA A 60 -1.90 -5.18 -6.06
N TRP A 61 -2.28 -5.68 -4.88
CA TRP A 61 -2.77 -7.05 -4.70
C TRP A 61 -3.71 -7.11 -3.50
N PHE A 62 -4.54 -8.14 -3.43
CA PHE A 62 -5.29 -8.42 -2.21
C PHE A 62 -4.44 -9.20 -1.22
N SER A 63 -4.09 -8.58 -0.09
CA SER A 63 -3.38 -9.24 0.99
C SER A 63 -4.36 -9.84 2.01
N PRO A 64 -4.19 -11.11 2.44
CA PRO A 64 -4.95 -11.63 3.56
C PRO A 64 -4.55 -10.88 4.83
N VAL A 65 -5.52 -10.24 5.48
CA VAL A 65 -5.33 -9.70 6.82
C VAL A 65 -5.42 -10.85 7.82
N LEU A 66 -4.72 -10.73 8.97
CA LEU A 66 -4.63 -11.71 10.07
C LEU A 66 -5.98 -12.36 10.49
N ALA A 67 -7.12 -11.77 10.14
CA ALA A 67 -8.42 -12.43 10.15
C ALA A 67 -8.69 -13.09 8.78
N ARG A 68 -8.58 -14.42 8.72
CA ARG A 68 -8.75 -15.38 7.60
C ARG A 68 -9.83 -15.13 6.51
N LYS A 69 -10.64 -14.06 6.58
CA LYS A 69 -11.71 -13.72 5.61
C LYS A 69 -11.67 -12.28 5.08
N LYS A 70 -10.73 -11.42 5.51
CA LYS A 70 -10.64 -10.03 5.02
C LYS A 70 -9.42 -9.90 4.10
N LYS A 71 -9.66 -9.63 2.81
CA LYS A 71 -8.65 -9.34 1.79
C LYS A 71 -8.56 -7.83 1.63
N ASP A 72 -7.60 -7.17 2.26
CA ASP A 72 -7.42 -5.72 2.07
C ASP A 72 -6.61 -5.46 0.80
N LEU A 73 -6.92 -4.37 0.10
CA LEU A 73 -6.16 -3.95 -1.06
C LEU A 73 -4.85 -3.33 -0.58
N THR A 74 -3.75 -3.98 -0.90
CA THR A 74 -2.40 -3.49 -0.62
C THR A 74 -1.79 -2.98 -1.93
N ALA A 75 -1.14 -1.83 -1.86
CA ALA A 75 -0.45 -1.18 -2.96
C ALA A 75 0.99 -0.90 -2.55
N LEU A 76 1.95 -1.32 -3.36
CA LEU A 76 3.37 -0.96 -3.24
C LEU A 76 3.69 0.09 -4.30
N ILE A 77 4.00 1.30 -3.87
CA ILE A 77 4.35 2.42 -4.74
C ILE A 77 5.62 3.05 -4.17
N GLN A 78 6.70 3.09 -4.96
CA GLN A 78 7.98 3.69 -4.55
C GLN A 78 8.49 3.20 -3.19
N ASP A 79 8.53 1.87 -2.99
CA ASP A 79 8.94 1.19 -1.76
C ASP A 79 8.07 1.48 -0.51
N ARG A 80 6.92 2.12 -0.68
CA ARG A 80 5.96 2.42 0.38
C ARG A 80 4.71 1.58 0.21
N LEU A 81 4.26 1.01 1.32
CA LEU A 81 3.08 0.13 1.36
C LEU A 81 1.85 0.91 1.80
N TYR A 82 0.83 0.88 0.97
CA TYR A 82 -0.46 1.52 1.20
C TYR A 82 -1.55 0.46 1.28
N ILE A 83 -2.50 0.65 2.17
CA ILE A 83 -3.57 -0.29 2.46
C ILE A 83 -4.92 0.44 2.44
N VAL A 84 -5.87 -0.20 1.77
CA VAL A 84 -7.27 0.19 1.71
C VAL A 84 -8.11 -1.01 2.14
N SER A 85 -9.04 -0.79 3.07
CA SER A 85 -9.86 -1.90 3.55
C SER A 85 -10.81 -2.41 2.47
N CYS A 86 -10.97 -3.73 2.36
CA CYS A 86 -11.89 -4.33 1.38
C CYS A 86 -13.31 -3.77 1.50
N ARG A 87 -13.78 -3.58 2.73
CA ARG A 87 -15.11 -3.04 3.03
C ARG A 87 -15.27 -1.64 2.47
N ASP A 88 -14.25 -0.80 2.67
CA ASP A 88 -14.27 0.56 2.17
C ASP A 88 -14.19 0.57 0.63
N LEU A 89 -13.35 -0.30 0.05
CA LEU A 89 -13.24 -0.48 -1.39
C LEU A 89 -14.57 -0.92 -2.00
N GLN A 90 -15.27 -1.89 -1.39
CA GLN A 90 -16.57 -2.35 -1.83
C GLN A 90 -17.62 -1.24 -1.73
N ALA A 91 -17.62 -0.47 -0.64
CA ALA A 91 -18.51 0.68 -0.47
C ALA A 91 -18.23 1.79 -1.50
N LEU A 92 -16.97 1.96 -1.90
CA LEU A 92 -16.57 2.86 -2.98
C LEU A 92 -17.08 2.34 -4.33
N CYS A 93 -16.83 1.07 -4.66
CA CYS A 93 -17.28 0.44 -5.90
C CYS A 93 -18.81 0.42 -6.05
N SER A 94 -19.55 0.20 -4.94
CA SER A 94 -21.01 0.20 -4.94
C SER A 94 -21.64 1.60 -4.97
N GLY A 95 -20.83 2.67 -4.90
CA GLY A 95 -21.32 4.05 -4.86
C GLY A 95 -21.88 4.49 -3.50
N ASN A 96 -21.72 3.69 -2.44
CA ASN A 96 -22.14 4.05 -1.09
C ASN A 96 -21.23 5.12 -0.46
N ARG A 97 -20.01 5.26 -0.96
CA ARG A 97 -19.05 6.30 -0.57
C ARG A 97 -18.37 6.87 -1.80
N ASN A 98 -18.11 8.17 -1.79
CA ASN A 98 -17.41 8.86 -2.89
C ASN A 98 -15.89 8.83 -2.73
N ALA A 99 -15.41 8.69 -1.49
CA ALA A 99 -14.00 8.59 -1.16
C ALA A 99 -13.77 7.74 0.09
N ILE A 100 -12.62 7.10 0.18
CA ILE A 100 -12.20 6.26 1.30
C ILE A 100 -10.76 6.57 1.70
N ILE A 101 -10.40 6.27 2.94
CA ILE A 101 -9.08 6.60 3.47
C ILE A 101 -8.06 5.56 3.02
N ILE A 102 -6.93 6.02 2.50
CA ILE A 102 -5.75 5.19 2.29
C ILE A 102 -4.85 5.31 3.51
N ARG A 103 -4.39 4.17 4.02
CA ARG A 103 -3.43 4.10 5.11
C ARG A 103 -2.08 3.72 4.57
N GLU A 104 -1.01 4.27 5.10
CA GLU A 104 0.34 3.82 4.82
C GLU A 104 0.84 2.97 5.97
N TYR A 105 1.52 1.88 5.62
CA TYR A 105 2.30 1.08 6.54
C TYR A 105 3.68 1.71 6.68
N LEU A 106 3.95 2.27 7.86
CA LEU A 106 5.32 2.59 8.24
C LEU A 106 5.98 1.27 8.62
N ALA A 107 6.81 0.72 7.74
CA ALA A 107 7.81 -0.23 8.20
C ALA A 107 8.65 0.53 9.23
N ASP A 108 8.63 0.07 10.48
CA ASP A 108 9.54 0.55 11.52
C ASP A 108 10.89 0.73 10.85
N THR A 109 11.31 1.98 10.66
CA THR A 109 12.70 2.28 10.41
C THR A 109 13.42 1.59 11.54
N GLN A 110 14.10 0.49 11.24
CA GLN A 110 15.02 -0.09 12.20
C GLN A 110 15.86 1.07 12.73
N PRO A 111 15.95 1.28 14.05
CA PRO A 111 16.86 2.27 14.57
C PRO A 111 18.22 1.89 13.98
N SER A 112 18.81 2.85 13.27
CA SER A 112 20.10 2.74 12.63
C SER A 112 21.03 1.96 13.57
N VAL A 113 21.35 0.71 13.22
CA VAL A 113 22.41 0.00 13.92
C VAL A 113 23.63 0.85 13.70
N LYS A 114 24.07 1.46 14.80
CA LYS A 114 25.11 2.48 14.87
C LYS A 114 26.25 2.10 13.94
N ARG A 115 26.62 3.04 13.05
CA ARG A 115 27.97 3.11 12.50
C ARG A 115 28.93 3.07 13.69
N HIS A 116 29.58 1.94 13.92
CA HIS A 116 30.78 1.89 14.72
C HIS A 116 31.78 1.01 14.01
N CYS A 117 32.50 1.62 13.07
CA CYS A 117 33.90 1.31 12.94
C CYS A 117 34.57 1.73 14.26
N PRO A 118 35.37 0.83 14.84
CA PRO A 118 36.68 1.25 15.26
C PRO A 118 37.70 0.50 14.39
N LEU A 119 38.29 1.25 13.47
CA LEU A 119 39.70 1.07 13.16
C LEU A 119 40.48 1.18 14.48
N SER A 120 41.56 0.40 14.55
CA SER A 120 42.58 0.35 15.60
C SER A 120 42.18 -0.31 16.94
N ILE A 121 42.80 -1.45 17.25
CA ILE A 121 43.95 -1.53 18.17
C ILE A 121 44.59 -2.94 18.10
N LEU A 122 45.93 -2.93 18.03
CA LEU A 122 46.91 -4.01 18.18
C LEU A 122 46.52 -5.14 19.15
N LYS A 123 47.04 -6.35 18.87
CA LYS A 123 48.02 -7.02 19.75
C LYS A 123 48.72 -8.20 19.05
N ASN A 124 50.05 -8.16 19.21
CA ASN A 124 51.14 -9.13 18.94
C ASN A 124 50.79 -10.55 18.49
#